data_AF-B2AL90-F1
#
_entry.id   AF-B2AL90-F1
#
_cell.length_a   1.000
_cell.length_b   1.000
_cell.length_c   1.000
_cell.angle_alpha   90.00
_cell.angle_beta   90.00
_cell.angle_gamma   90.00
#
_symmetry.space_group_name_H-M   'P 1'
#
loop_
_entity.id
_entity.type
_entity.pdbx_description
1 polymer ?
#
loop_
_entity_poly.entity_id
_entity_poly.type
_entity_poly.pdbx_seq_one_letter_code
_entity_poly.pdbx_strand_id
1 'polypeptide(L)'
;RHQSALTSHYRIAAPPTPRHVTICPFTLFSTHMLTRYSQMLSSRIVRAAPLRTAALAVRRLPLIQTRTFLPESMVGRAKLDEKYPDSDYPKLTAAEDPEMNGGYINPPRVKRQFRDPHADWWDKQERRNLGEPVHEDNDILGIFSTYEYTWISPGKGLAQIGAFIVVFLGVVFTVKQVYPDRVSYPREFEGGLIRELGGEGAIRVSGQSLDLSLGQANHWKQARMEGDEDP
;
A
#
# COMPACT_ATOMS: atom_id res chain seq x y z
N ARG A 1 -65.87 2.34 33.00
CA ARG A 1 -65.00 3.18 33.85
C ARG A 1 -63.67 3.31 33.11
N HIS A 2 -63.46 4.45 32.42
CA HIS A 2 -62.18 5.05 31.94
C HIS A 2 -61.15 4.13 31.23
N GLN A 3 -60.54 4.42 30.07
CA GLN A 3 -60.16 5.64 29.33
C GLN A 3 -59.55 5.12 28.00
N SER A 4 -59.95 5.61 26.82
CA SER A 4 -59.19 6.56 25.97
C SER A 4 -57.69 6.24 25.82
N ALA A 5 -57.25 5.81 24.63
CA ALA A 5 -56.65 6.63 23.57
C ALA A 5 -55.15 6.92 23.78
N LEU A 6 -54.30 6.52 22.82
CA LEU A 6 -53.24 7.34 22.19
C LEU A 6 -52.33 6.50 21.27
N THR A 7 -52.66 6.60 19.99
CA THR A 7 -51.79 6.84 18.84
C THR A 7 -50.29 7.00 19.11
N SER A 8 -49.44 6.24 18.41
CA SER A 8 -48.16 6.76 17.92
C SER A 8 -47.75 6.07 16.62
N HIS A 9 -47.79 6.86 15.54
CA HIS A 9 -47.38 6.49 14.20
C HIS A 9 -45.86 6.40 14.11
N TYR A 10 -45.30 5.23 13.80
CA TYR A 10 -43.95 5.15 13.23
C TYR A 10 -44.06 5.20 11.70
N ARG A 11 -44.04 6.43 11.16
CA ARG A 11 -43.95 6.67 9.73
C ARG A 11 -42.48 6.48 9.32
N ILE A 12 -42.14 5.29 8.81
CA ILE A 12 -40.83 5.02 8.22
C ILE A 12 -40.73 5.87 6.94
N ALA A 13 -39.93 6.93 7.01
CA ALA A 13 -39.63 7.76 5.85
C ALA A 13 -38.75 6.97 4.87
N ALA A 14 -39.26 6.75 3.66
CA ALA A 14 -38.49 6.21 2.55
C ALA A 14 -37.35 7.18 2.17
N PRO A 15 -36.15 6.69 1.80
CA PRO A 15 -35.07 7.54 1.33
C PRO A 15 -35.42 8.20 -0.02
N PRO A 16 -35.10 9.48 -0.26
CA PRO A 16 -35.36 10.12 -1.53
C PRO A 16 -34.46 9.52 -2.63
N THR A 17 -35.10 9.09 -3.72
CA THR A 17 -34.49 8.65 -4.98
C THR A 17 -33.55 9.72 -5.55
N PRO A 18 -32.36 9.36 -6.05
CA PRO A 18 -31.45 10.32 -6.68
C PRO A 18 -32.03 10.80 -8.01
N ARG A 19 -32.24 12.12 -8.12
CA ARG A 19 -32.62 12.77 -9.39
C ARG A 19 -31.39 12.81 -10.30
N HIS A 20 -31.56 12.27 -11.50
CA HIS A 20 -30.65 12.39 -12.62
C HIS A 20 -30.40 13.88 -12.92
N VAL A 21 -29.17 14.36 -12.68
CA VAL A 21 -28.71 15.65 -13.16
C VAL A 21 -27.94 15.41 -14.44
N THR A 22 -28.62 15.60 -15.57
CA THR A 22 -28.07 15.55 -16.91
C THR A 22 -27.40 16.90 -17.18
N ILE A 23 -26.07 16.97 -17.11
CA ILE A 23 -25.30 18.14 -17.61
C ILE A 23 -24.87 17.80 -19.03
N CYS A 24 -25.50 18.46 -20.00
CA CYS A 24 -25.14 18.39 -21.41
C CYS A 24 -23.77 19.04 -21.66
N PRO A 25 -23.01 18.56 -22.66
CA PRO A 25 -21.69 19.07 -23.00
C PRO A 25 -21.78 20.38 -23.77
N PHE A 26 -21.09 21.42 -23.31
CA PHE A 26 -20.93 22.65 -24.08
C PHE A 26 -19.77 22.51 -25.05
N THR A 27 -20.08 22.88 -26.28
CA THR A 27 -19.35 22.80 -27.53
C THR A 27 -18.09 23.66 -27.60
N LEU A 28 -17.07 23.11 -28.28
CA LEU A 28 -16.21 23.73 -29.29
C LEU A 28 -15.97 25.25 -29.19
N PHE A 29 -14.73 25.64 -28.92
CA PHE A 29 -14.16 26.81 -29.61
C PHE A 29 -12.76 26.47 -30.13
N SER A 30 -12.71 26.43 -31.45
CA SER A 30 -11.54 26.33 -32.31
C SER A 30 -10.93 27.71 -32.49
N THR A 31 -9.63 27.85 -32.26
CA THR A 31 -8.81 28.84 -32.97
C THR A 31 -7.41 28.25 -33.18
N HIS A 32 -7.19 27.76 -34.40
CA HIS A 32 -5.86 27.72 -35.01
C HIS A 32 -5.29 29.14 -35.08
N MET A 33 -4.03 29.34 -34.70
CA MET A 33 -3.03 29.90 -35.60
C MET A 33 -1.65 30.04 -34.95
N LEU A 34 -0.61 29.80 -35.78
CA LEU A 34 0.82 30.10 -35.60
C LEU A 34 1.55 29.08 -34.70
N THR A 35 2.62 28.39 -35.12
CA THR A 35 3.69 28.76 -36.04
C THR A 35 4.36 27.50 -36.59
N ARG A 36 4.61 27.52 -37.91
CA ARG A 36 5.48 26.56 -38.60
C ARG A 36 6.92 26.67 -38.06
N TYR A 37 7.51 25.56 -37.66
CA TYR A 37 8.96 25.33 -37.80
C TYR A 37 9.19 23.83 -38.03
N SER A 38 9.08 23.41 -39.29
CA SER A 38 9.80 22.24 -39.78
C SER A 38 11.22 22.70 -40.08
N GLN A 39 12.21 22.19 -39.36
CA GLN A 39 13.51 21.84 -39.94
C GLN A 39 14.24 20.82 -39.05
N MET A 40 14.15 19.57 -39.50
CA MET A 40 15.19 18.53 -39.55
C MET A 40 16.36 18.61 -38.58
N LEU A 41 16.47 17.66 -37.64
CA LEU A 41 17.76 17.10 -37.18
C LEU A 41 17.64 15.62 -36.76
N SER A 42 18.03 14.74 -37.68
CA SER A 42 18.81 13.50 -37.49
C SER A 42 18.41 12.52 -36.37
N SER A 43 17.55 11.55 -36.69
CA SER A 43 17.40 10.32 -35.91
C SER A 43 18.64 9.42 -36.07
N ARG A 44 19.64 9.62 -35.23
CA ARG A 44 20.66 8.59 -34.99
C ARG A 44 20.08 7.53 -34.06
N ILE A 45 19.62 6.44 -34.67
CA ILE A 45 19.26 5.21 -33.95
C ILE A 45 20.54 4.69 -33.30
N VAL A 46 20.66 4.85 -31.98
CA VAL A 46 21.69 4.20 -31.18
C VAL A 46 21.35 2.71 -31.16
N ARG A 47 22.24 1.91 -31.74
CA ARG A 47 22.18 0.45 -31.76
C ARG A 47 22.31 -0.05 -30.31
N ALA A 48 21.23 -0.57 -29.75
CA ALA A 48 21.27 -1.22 -28.44
C ALA A 48 22.23 -2.42 -28.48
N ALA A 49 23.16 -2.48 -27.51
CA ALA A 49 24.03 -3.63 -27.32
C ALA A 49 23.20 -4.88 -26.96
N PRO A 50 23.55 -6.08 -27.44
CA PRO A 50 22.87 -7.28 -27.02
C PRO A 50 23.14 -7.52 -25.54
N LEU A 51 22.10 -7.37 -24.70
CA LEU A 51 22.04 -7.97 -23.38
C LEU A 51 22.29 -9.47 -23.58
N ARG A 52 23.52 -9.90 -23.27
CA ARG A 52 23.85 -11.31 -23.11
C ARG A 52 22.97 -11.83 -21.98
N THR A 53 21.88 -12.48 -22.34
CA THR A 53 21.13 -13.37 -21.46
C THR A 53 22.07 -14.50 -21.06
N ALA A 54 22.90 -14.25 -20.05
CA ALA A 54 23.47 -15.31 -19.26
C ALA A 54 22.27 -16.02 -18.64
N ALA A 55 21.89 -17.16 -19.24
CA ALA A 55 21.00 -18.11 -18.65
C ALA A 55 21.66 -18.59 -17.35
N LEU A 56 21.44 -17.85 -16.27
CA LEU A 56 21.48 -18.44 -14.95
C LEU A 56 20.47 -19.57 -15.01
N ALA A 57 20.97 -20.79 -15.06
CA ALA A 57 20.20 -21.98 -14.74
C ALA A 57 19.73 -21.81 -13.29
N VAL A 58 18.66 -21.05 -13.11
CA VAL A 58 17.88 -21.03 -11.89
C VAL A 58 17.36 -22.45 -11.79
N ARG A 59 18.04 -23.28 -11.00
CA ARG A 59 17.47 -24.53 -10.48
C ARG A 59 16.18 -24.12 -9.79
N ARG A 60 15.07 -24.19 -10.52
CA ARG A 60 13.74 -24.10 -9.93
C ARG A 60 13.61 -25.35 -9.07
N LEU A 61 13.94 -25.20 -7.79
CA LEU A 61 13.58 -26.19 -6.80
C LEU A 61 12.07 -26.40 -6.91
N PRO A 62 11.57 -27.64 -6.95
CA PRO A 62 10.14 -27.86 -6.89
C PRO A 62 9.66 -27.25 -5.57
N LEU A 63 8.97 -26.13 -5.65
CA LEU A 63 8.31 -25.46 -4.52
C LEU A 63 7.05 -26.25 -4.14
N ILE A 64 7.18 -27.57 -3.97
CA ILE A 64 6.19 -28.38 -3.28
C ILE A 64 6.73 -28.50 -1.86
N GLN A 65 6.44 -27.47 -1.07
CA GLN A 65 6.69 -27.47 0.36
C GLN A 65 5.71 -28.47 0.98
N THR A 66 6.10 -29.75 1.04
CA THR A 66 5.40 -30.75 1.85
C THR A 66 5.44 -30.27 3.29
N ARG A 67 4.26 -30.02 3.86
CA ARG A 67 4.06 -29.19 5.05
C ARG A 67 4.65 -29.78 6.34
N THR A 68 5.24 -30.98 6.29
CA THR A 68 5.89 -31.68 7.40
C THR A 68 7.01 -32.60 6.88
N PHE A 69 8.05 -32.83 7.69
CA PHE A 69 9.17 -33.77 7.43
C PHE A 69 8.81 -35.22 7.81
N LEU A 70 7.56 -35.49 8.16
CA LEU A 70 7.13 -36.79 8.66
C LEU A 70 6.61 -37.65 7.50
N PRO A 71 6.92 -38.96 7.49
CA PRO A 71 6.44 -39.86 6.44
C PRO A 71 4.91 -40.01 6.50
N GLU A 72 4.28 -40.21 5.34
CA GLU A 72 2.83 -40.44 5.20
C GLU A 72 2.33 -41.62 6.07
N SER A 73 3.19 -42.59 6.37
CA SER A 73 2.85 -43.70 7.27
C SER A 73 2.61 -43.28 8.73
N MET A 74 3.00 -42.07 9.13
CA MET A 74 2.82 -41.54 10.49
C MET A 74 1.75 -40.45 10.58
N VAL A 75 1.60 -39.62 9.54
CA VAL A 75 0.71 -38.44 9.55
C VAL A 75 -0.35 -38.50 8.44
N GLY A 76 -0.29 -39.52 7.59
CA GLY A 76 -1.19 -39.67 6.47
C GLY A 76 -2.62 -39.96 6.86
N ARG A 77 -3.53 -39.72 5.90
CA ARG A 77 -4.99 -39.90 6.10
C ARG A 77 -5.33 -41.29 6.63
N ALA A 78 -4.69 -42.34 6.10
CA ALA A 78 -4.91 -43.72 6.55
C ALA A 78 -4.64 -43.93 8.05
N LYS A 79 -3.67 -43.23 8.65
CA LYS A 79 -3.43 -43.29 10.10
C LYS A 79 -4.44 -42.49 10.92
N LEU A 80 -4.98 -41.41 10.36
CA LEU A 80 -6.08 -40.68 11.00
C LEU A 80 -7.36 -41.52 10.99
N ASP A 81 -7.66 -42.20 9.88
CA ASP A 81 -8.80 -43.10 9.76
C ASP A 81 -8.67 -44.32 10.69
N GLU A 82 -7.46 -44.87 10.85
CA GLU A 82 -7.18 -45.93 11.84
C GLU A 82 -7.35 -45.45 13.29
N LYS A 83 -6.93 -44.21 13.60
CA LYS A 83 -7.00 -43.64 14.95
C LYS A 83 -8.43 -43.20 15.32
N TYR A 84 -9.21 -42.78 14.33
CA TYR A 84 -10.57 -42.30 14.50
C TYR A 84 -11.51 -42.98 13.48
N PRO A 85 -11.80 -44.29 13.66
CA PRO A 85 -12.63 -45.06 12.72
C PRO A 85 -14.08 -44.55 12.64
N ASP A 86 -14.56 -43.87 13.68
CA ASP A 86 -15.90 -43.27 13.77
C ASP A 86 -15.92 -41.77 13.42
N SER A 87 -14.86 -41.26 12.77
CA SER A 87 -14.75 -39.83 12.41
C SER A 87 -15.61 -39.38 11.22
N ASP A 88 -16.65 -40.16 10.88
CA ASP A 88 -17.65 -39.77 9.89
C ASP A 88 -18.53 -38.66 10.48
N TYR A 89 -17.97 -37.46 10.58
CA TYR A 89 -18.72 -36.23 10.80
C TYR A 89 -19.76 -36.13 9.68
N PRO A 90 -21.02 -35.79 10.00
CA PRO A 90 -22.04 -35.63 8.98
C PRO A 90 -21.56 -34.62 7.95
N LYS A 91 -21.28 -35.10 6.73
CA LYS A 91 -20.90 -34.24 5.61
C LYS A 91 -22.15 -33.55 5.14
N LEU A 92 -22.39 -32.36 5.69
CA LEU A 92 -23.46 -31.49 5.25
C LEU A 92 -23.24 -31.17 3.77
N THR A 93 -24.31 -31.24 3.00
CA THR A 93 -24.24 -30.85 1.59
C THR A 93 -24.00 -29.34 1.48
N ALA A 94 -23.46 -28.87 0.36
CA ALA A 94 -23.20 -27.44 0.17
C ALA A 94 -24.47 -26.56 0.23
N ALA A 95 -25.65 -27.16 0.13
CA ALA A 95 -26.93 -26.47 0.32
C ALA A 95 -27.34 -26.35 1.79
N GLU A 96 -26.94 -27.31 2.63
CA GLU A 96 -27.23 -27.35 4.06
C GLU A 96 -26.20 -26.54 4.86
N ASP A 97 -24.96 -26.48 4.39
CA ASP A 97 -23.85 -25.75 5.01
C ASP A 97 -23.07 -24.91 3.99
N PRO A 98 -23.60 -23.74 3.60
CA PRO A 98 -22.94 -22.84 2.66
C PRO A 98 -21.67 -22.18 3.23
N GLU A 99 -21.55 -22.05 4.56
CA GLU A 99 -20.38 -21.47 5.23
C GLU A 99 -19.31 -22.52 5.54
N MET A 100 -19.59 -23.82 5.29
CA MET A 100 -18.72 -24.95 5.63
C MET A 100 -18.35 -24.97 7.12
N ASN A 101 -19.29 -24.56 7.99
CA ASN A 101 -19.09 -24.39 9.43
C ASN A 101 -19.45 -25.64 10.26
N GLY A 102 -19.81 -26.74 9.60
CA GLY A 102 -20.15 -28.00 10.26
C GLY A 102 -21.52 -27.97 10.95
N GLY A 103 -22.43 -27.10 10.52
CA GLY A 103 -23.77 -26.98 11.08
C GLY A 103 -23.81 -26.18 12.38
N TYR A 104 -22.79 -25.38 12.63
CA TYR A 104 -22.72 -24.50 13.78
C TYR A 104 -23.72 -23.34 13.62
N ILE A 105 -24.48 -23.03 14.69
CA ILE A 105 -25.45 -21.93 14.66
C ILE A 105 -24.68 -20.62 14.76
N ASN A 106 -24.43 -20.00 13.61
CA ASN A 106 -23.64 -18.78 13.53
C ASN A 106 -24.55 -17.55 13.78
N PRO A 107 -24.39 -16.81 14.90
CA PRO A 107 -25.11 -15.55 15.10
C PRO A 107 -24.65 -14.50 14.06
N PRO A 108 -25.41 -13.41 13.86
CA PRO A 108 -25.02 -12.35 12.93
C PRO A 108 -23.61 -11.82 13.22
N ARG A 109 -22.82 -11.62 12.16
CA ARG A 109 -21.46 -11.07 12.22
C ARG A 109 -21.50 -9.59 12.62
N VAL A 110 -21.60 -9.32 13.92
CA VAL A 110 -21.60 -7.97 14.50
C VAL A 110 -20.54 -7.90 15.59
N LYS A 111 -19.64 -6.92 15.48
CA LYS A 111 -18.57 -6.70 16.45
C LYS A 111 -19.15 -6.31 17.81
N ARG A 112 -18.58 -6.88 18.88
CA ARG A 112 -19.01 -6.63 20.27
C ARG A 112 -18.86 -5.18 20.71
N GLN A 113 -17.99 -4.43 20.06
CA GLN A 113 -17.81 -2.99 20.24
C GLN A 113 -19.12 -2.19 20.10
N PHE A 114 -20.01 -2.61 19.19
CA PHE A 114 -21.28 -1.93 18.93
C PHE A 114 -22.41 -2.34 19.88
N ARG A 115 -22.17 -3.35 20.74
CA ARG A 115 -23.10 -3.68 21.81
C ARG A 115 -23.12 -2.56 22.84
N ASP A 116 -24.27 -2.39 23.47
CA ASP A 116 -24.49 -1.37 24.50
C ASP A 116 -23.40 -1.47 25.60
N PRO A 117 -22.56 -0.44 25.80
CA PRO A 117 -21.55 -0.42 26.85
C PRO A 117 -22.12 -0.43 28.26
N HIS A 118 -23.36 0.03 28.45
CA HIS A 118 -23.98 0.24 29.76
C HIS A 118 -24.96 -0.87 30.17
N ALA A 119 -25.21 -1.84 29.29
CA ALA A 119 -26.07 -2.97 29.60
C ALA A 119 -25.47 -3.88 30.68
N ASP A 120 -26.34 -4.61 31.38
CA ASP A 120 -25.96 -5.49 32.48
C ASP A 120 -25.43 -6.84 32.00
N TRP A 121 -24.26 -6.85 31.34
CA TRP A 121 -23.59 -8.07 30.88
C TRP A 121 -23.05 -8.92 32.03
N TRP A 122 -23.08 -10.24 31.90
CA TRP A 122 -22.41 -11.18 32.83
C TRP A 122 -20.88 -11.00 32.79
N ASP A 123 -20.30 -10.97 31.59
CA ASP A 123 -18.92 -10.57 31.34
C ASP A 123 -18.90 -9.10 30.88
N LYS A 124 -18.50 -8.21 31.78
CA LYS A 124 -18.45 -6.77 31.53
C LYS A 124 -17.38 -6.36 30.52
N GLN A 125 -16.27 -7.09 30.44
CA GLN A 125 -15.17 -6.71 29.55
C GLN A 125 -15.54 -7.05 28.11
N GLU A 126 -15.98 -8.28 27.87
CA GLU A 126 -16.35 -8.77 26.54
C GLU A 126 -17.79 -8.42 26.15
N ARG A 127 -18.57 -7.80 27.03
CA ARG A 127 -20.00 -7.47 26.83
C ARG A 127 -20.81 -8.68 26.38
N ARG A 128 -20.76 -9.75 27.19
CA ARG A 128 -21.37 -11.06 26.88
C ARG A 128 -22.14 -11.65 28.03
N ASN A 129 -23.23 -12.34 27.71
CA ASN A 129 -23.98 -13.16 28.64
C ASN A 129 -23.54 -14.63 28.60
N LEU A 130 -23.68 -15.33 29.71
CA LEU A 130 -23.35 -16.75 29.79
C LEU A 130 -24.34 -17.56 28.94
N GLY A 131 -23.83 -18.47 28.10
CA GLY A 131 -24.66 -19.35 27.26
C GLY A 131 -25.19 -18.72 25.97
N GLU A 132 -24.83 -17.47 25.64
CA GLU A 132 -25.14 -16.91 24.32
C GLU A 132 -24.33 -17.64 23.22
N PRO A 133 -24.92 -17.94 22.05
CA PRO A 133 -24.18 -18.44 20.90
C PRO A 133 -23.07 -17.46 20.50
N VAL A 134 -21.88 -18.00 20.26
CA VAL A 134 -20.68 -17.22 19.93
C VAL A 134 -20.46 -17.34 18.42
N HIS A 135 -20.13 -16.26 17.73
CA HIS A 135 -19.79 -16.33 16.30
C HIS A 135 -18.50 -17.14 16.11
N GLU A 136 -18.35 -17.85 15.00
CA GLU A 136 -17.13 -18.62 14.72
C GLU A 136 -15.87 -17.73 14.74
N ASP A 137 -15.93 -16.56 14.09
CA ASP A 137 -14.86 -15.55 14.06
C ASP A 137 -14.90 -14.61 15.29
N ASN A 138 -15.18 -15.16 16.46
CA ASN A 138 -15.26 -14.34 17.69
C ASN A 138 -13.91 -13.74 18.11
N ASP A 139 -12.79 -14.25 17.62
CA ASP A 139 -11.46 -13.65 17.77
C ASP A 139 -11.37 -12.29 17.05
N ILE A 140 -11.99 -12.16 15.88
CA ILE A 140 -12.05 -10.92 15.08
C ILE A 140 -13.21 -10.03 15.52
N LEU A 141 -14.32 -10.59 15.99
CA LEU A 141 -15.48 -9.82 16.47
C LEU A 141 -15.40 -9.46 17.96
N GLY A 142 -14.40 -9.97 18.67
CA GLY A 142 -14.14 -9.75 20.09
C GLY A 142 -13.89 -8.28 20.44
N ILE A 143 -14.01 -7.91 21.71
CA ILE A 143 -13.73 -6.52 22.12
C ILE A 143 -12.24 -6.15 21.97
N PHE A 144 -11.35 -7.15 22.12
CA PHE A 144 -9.90 -6.98 22.02
C PHE A 144 -9.35 -6.97 20.58
N SER A 145 -10.23 -7.11 19.59
CA SER A 145 -9.86 -7.00 18.19
C SER A 145 -9.79 -5.53 17.72
N THR A 146 -9.20 -5.28 16.56
CA THR A 146 -8.98 -3.93 15.97
C THR A 146 -10.23 -3.06 15.94
N TYR A 147 -10.21 -1.94 16.66
CA TYR A 147 -11.38 -1.05 16.80
C TYR A 147 -11.96 -0.60 15.45
N GLU A 148 -13.28 -0.71 15.29
CA GLU A 148 -13.99 -0.35 14.07
C GLU A 148 -14.56 1.07 14.18
N TYR A 149 -14.23 1.94 13.23
CA TYR A 149 -14.68 3.32 13.20
C TYR A 149 -15.84 3.49 12.20
N THR A 150 -16.97 4.03 12.65
CA THR A 150 -18.21 4.14 11.85
C THR A 150 -18.48 5.54 11.28
N TRP A 151 -17.70 6.54 11.68
CA TRP A 151 -17.94 7.94 11.28
C TRP A 151 -17.53 8.23 9.82
N ILE A 152 -16.67 7.41 9.22
CA ILE A 152 -16.24 7.54 7.82
C ILE A 152 -16.07 6.16 7.18
N SER A 153 -16.43 6.04 5.90
CA SER A 153 -16.17 4.80 5.16
C SER A 153 -14.67 4.64 4.87
N PRO A 154 -14.12 3.41 4.87
CA PRO A 154 -12.68 3.18 4.65
C PRO A 154 -12.15 3.80 3.35
N GLY A 155 -12.93 3.74 2.26
CA GLY A 155 -12.55 4.34 0.98
C GLY A 155 -12.42 5.87 1.04
N LYS A 156 -13.32 6.55 1.76
CA LYS A 156 -13.24 8.00 1.96
C LYS A 156 -12.08 8.38 2.89
N GLY A 157 -11.84 7.59 3.94
CA GLY A 157 -10.69 7.79 4.83
C GLY A 157 -9.37 7.68 4.10
N LEU A 158 -9.22 6.66 3.25
CA LEU A 158 -8.03 6.47 2.42
C LEU A 158 -7.84 7.62 1.43
N ALA A 159 -8.91 8.10 0.80
CA ALA A 159 -8.86 9.25 -0.10
C ALA A 159 -8.41 10.53 0.61
N GLN A 160 -8.88 10.79 1.83
CA GLN A 160 -8.48 11.95 2.63
C GLN A 160 -7.01 11.88 3.05
N ILE A 161 -6.53 10.73 3.52
CA ILE A 161 -5.13 10.52 3.88
C ILE A 161 -4.23 10.63 2.65
N GLY A 162 -4.63 10.04 1.53
CA GLY A 162 -3.90 10.13 0.27
C GLY A 162 -3.79 11.57 -0.24
N ALA A 163 -4.90 12.33 -0.21
CA ALA A 163 -4.90 13.73 -0.58
C ALA A 163 -3.99 14.56 0.33
N PHE A 164 -4.00 14.32 1.65
CA PHE A 164 -3.11 14.97 2.59
C PHE A 164 -1.64 14.73 2.25
N ILE A 165 -1.26 13.47 2.02
CA ILE A 165 0.12 13.09 1.69
C ILE A 165 0.57 13.74 0.38
N VAL A 166 -0.28 13.70 -0.66
CA VAL A 166 0.03 14.28 -1.97
C VAL A 166 0.22 15.80 -1.88
N VAL A 167 -0.67 16.50 -1.17
CA VAL A 167 -0.56 17.95 -1.00
C VAL A 167 0.68 18.30 -0.17
N PHE A 168 0.91 17.59 0.95
CA PHE A 168 2.05 17.86 1.81
C PHE A 168 3.39 17.64 1.08
N LEU A 169 3.57 16.48 0.46
CA LEU A 169 4.79 16.17 -0.30
C LEU A 169 4.90 17.05 -1.55
N GLY A 170 3.78 17.40 -2.18
CA GLY A 170 3.73 18.34 -3.29
C GLY A 170 4.29 19.70 -2.89
N VAL A 171 3.87 20.26 -1.76
CA VAL A 171 4.38 21.54 -1.26
C VAL A 171 5.86 21.45 -0.92
N VAL A 172 6.30 20.41 -0.18
CA VAL A 172 7.72 20.22 0.17
C VAL A 172 8.59 20.11 -1.09
N PHE A 173 8.11 19.36 -2.09
CA PHE A 173 8.80 19.22 -3.37
C PHE A 173 8.88 20.54 -4.12
N THR A 174 7.77 21.28 -4.24
CA THR A 174 7.76 22.60 -4.90
C THR A 174 8.67 23.58 -4.20
N VAL A 175 8.65 23.65 -2.86
CA VAL A 175 9.56 24.50 -2.10
C VAL A 175 11.01 24.14 -2.43
N LYS A 176 11.37 22.85 -2.44
CA LYS A 176 12.72 22.42 -2.81
C LYS A 176 13.15 22.85 -4.22
N GLN A 177 12.23 22.92 -5.19
CA GLN A 177 12.56 23.35 -6.56
C GLN A 177 12.71 24.87 -6.69
N VAL A 178 11.96 25.63 -5.91
CA VAL A 178 11.93 27.11 -6.00
C VAL A 178 12.94 27.76 -5.04
N TYR A 179 13.38 27.03 -4.00
CA TYR A 179 14.30 27.57 -3.02
C TYR A 179 15.68 27.84 -3.64
N PRO A 180 16.24 29.05 -3.50
CA PRO A 180 17.54 29.37 -4.06
C PRO A 180 18.64 28.58 -3.36
N ASP A 181 19.70 28.28 -4.13
CA ASP A 181 20.88 27.63 -3.57
C ASP A 181 21.53 28.47 -2.47
N ARG A 182 22.24 27.78 -1.58
CA ARG A 182 23.04 28.42 -0.52
C ARG A 182 24.00 29.44 -1.13
N VAL A 183 23.94 30.68 -0.63
CA VAL A 183 24.85 31.76 -1.06
C VAL A 183 26.30 31.49 -0.63
N SER A 184 26.51 30.64 0.38
CA SER A 184 27.85 30.30 0.84
C SER A 184 28.47 29.18 0.01
N TYR A 185 29.72 29.40 -0.41
CA TYR A 185 30.54 28.33 -0.98
C TYR A 185 30.68 27.17 0.02
N PRO A 186 30.75 25.92 -0.46
CA PRO A 186 31.13 24.78 0.38
C PRO A 186 32.46 25.09 1.08
N ARG A 187 32.59 24.63 2.33
CA ARG A 187 33.84 24.82 3.06
C ARG A 187 34.89 23.93 2.40
N GLU A 188 35.87 24.56 1.78
CA GLU A 188 37.02 23.87 1.23
C GLU A 188 38.05 23.64 2.34
N PHE A 189 38.75 22.52 2.24
CA PHE A 189 39.84 22.15 3.12
C PHE A 189 41.09 21.94 2.26
N GLU A 190 42.25 22.37 2.76
CA GLU A 190 43.53 22.20 2.05
C GLU A 190 43.74 20.73 1.68
N GLY A 191 43.91 20.46 0.38
CA GLY A 191 44.06 19.09 -0.13
C GLY A 191 42.88 18.16 0.19
N GLY A 192 41.68 18.68 0.45
CA GLY A 192 40.48 17.88 0.77
C GLY A 192 40.60 17.05 2.05
N LEU A 193 41.54 17.41 2.94
CA LEU A 193 41.90 16.64 4.12
C LEU A 193 42.32 15.18 3.79
N ILE A 194 42.88 14.94 2.59
CA ILE A 194 43.19 13.59 2.10
C ILE A 194 44.16 12.86 3.04
N ARG A 195 45.14 13.56 3.62
CA ARG A 195 46.11 12.96 4.55
C ARG A 195 45.45 12.60 5.88
N GLU A 196 44.58 13.47 6.39
CA GLU A 196 43.87 13.27 7.66
C GLU A 196 42.76 12.20 7.55
N LEU A 197 42.15 12.03 6.36
CA LEU A 197 41.12 11.03 6.07
C LEU A 197 41.65 9.65 5.63
N GLY A 198 42.95 9.39 5.81
CA GLY A 198 43.54 8.05 5.60
C GLY A 198 44.41 7.90 4.35
N GLY A 199 44.75 8.98 3.67
CA GLY A 199 45.70 8.98 2.55
C GLY A 199 45.14 8.43 1.24
N GLU A 200 46.00 8.34 0.23
CA GLU A 200 45.62 8.01 -1.16
C GLU A 200 45.11 6.56 -1.38
N GLY A 201 45.17 5.72 -0.34
CA GLY A 201 44.73 4.31 -0.39
C GLY A 201 43.55 3.95 0.52
N ALA A 202 43.00 4.88 1.31
CA ALA A 202 41.83 4.61 2.14
C ALA A 202 40.55 4.54 1.30
N ILE A 203 39.61 3.66 1.68
CA ILE A 203 38.28 3.56 1.07
C ILE A 203 37.57 4.90 1.27
N ARG A 204 37.60 5.75 0.25
CA ARG A 204 36.84 6.99 0.24
C ARG A 204 35.36 6.65 0.14
N VAL A 205 34.52 7.41 0.85
CA VAL A 205 33.08 7.43 0.54
C VAL A 205 32.96 7.97 -0.89
N SER A 206 32.44 7.15 -1.81
CA SER A 206 32.39 7.43 -3.24
C SER A 206 31.49 8.63 -3.52
N GLY A 207 32.08 9.81 -3.55
CA GLY A 207 31.37 11.06 -3.82
C GLY A 207 32.31 12.25 -4.00
N GLN A 208 33.53 12.17 -3.46
CA GLN A 208 34.47 13.30 -3.48
C GLN A 208 35.37 13.36 -4.73
N SER A 209 35.43 12.31 -5.54
CA SER A 209 36.28 12.25 -6.74
C SER A 209 35.62 12.79 -8.01
N LEU A 210 34.29 12.94 -8.03
CA LEU A 210 33.55 13.39 -9.21
C LEU A 210 33.65 14.91 -9.44
N ASP A 211 33.73 15.71 -8.38
CA ASP A 211 33.82 17.17 -8.50
C ASP A 211 35.20 17.64 -8.99
N LEU A 212 36.30 16.97 -8.59
CA LEU A 212 37.65 17.28 -9.10
C LEU A 212 37.78 16.96 -10.60
N SER A 213 37.19 15.85 -11.03
CA SER A 213 37.17 15.41 -12.42
C SER A 213 36.37 16.35 -13.32
N LEU A 214 35.20 16.80 -12.87
CA LEU A 214 34.33 17.71 -13.62
C LEU A 214 34.88 19.15 -13.64
N GLY A 215 35.49 19.63 -12.55
CA GLY A 215 36.17 20.92 -12.52
C GLY A 215 37.35 20.98 -13.49
N GLN A 216 38.16 19.92 -13.56
CA GLN A 216 39.28 19.83 -14.49
C GLN A 216 38.80 19.72 -15.95
N ALA A 217 37.74 18.94 -16.22
CA ALA A 217 37.17 18.81 -17.56
C ALA A 217 36.59 20.13 -18.12
N ASN A 218 36.06 20.99 -17.25
CA ASN A 218 35.56 22.32 -17.64
C ASN A 218 36.70 23.30 -17.91
N HIS A 219 37.77 23.29 -17.12
CA HIS A 219 39.00 24.07 -17.36
C HIS A 219 39.62 23.76 -18.73
N TRP A 220 39.75 22.48 -19.09
CA TRP A 220 40.31 22.08 -20.40
C TRP A 220 39.40 22.41 -21.59
N LYS A 221 38.09 22.56 -21.37
CA LYS A 221 37.17 23.07 -22.39
C LYS A 221 37.32 24.59 -22.54
N GLN A 222 37.48 25.32 -21.45
CA GLN A 222 37.70 26.77 -21.47
C GLN A 222 39.03 27.08 -22.19
N ALA A 223 40.13 26.43 -21.81
CA ALA A 223 41.45 26.59 -22.40
C ALA A 223 41.57 26.10 -23.86
N ARG A 224 40.64 25.26 -24.33
CA ARG A 224 40.55 24.86 -25.75
C ARG A 224 39.74 25.86 -26.59
N MET A 225 38.81 26.58 -25.97
CA MET A 225 37.98 27.59 -26.64
C MET A 225 38.68 28.96 -26.68
N GLU A 226 39.59 29.19 -25.74
CA GLU A 226 40.49 30.32 -25.65
C GLU A 226 41.85 29.85 -26.17
N GLY A 227 41.97 29.70 -27.49
CA GLY A 227 43.23 29.31 -28.10
C GLY A 227 44.24 30.44 -27.93
N ASP A 228 45.19 30.29 -27.01
CA ASP A 228 46.52 30.90 -27.05
C ASP A 228 47.48 30.21 -26.05
N GLU A 229 48.56 29.71 -26.64
CA GLU A 229 49.93 29.45 -26.15
C GLU A 229 50.20 28.63 -24.86
N ASP A 230 50.88 27.50 -25.08
CA ASP A 230 51.58 26.66 -24.09
C ASP A 230 52.68 27.45 -23.33
N PRO A 231 52.92 27.10 -22.06
CA PRO A 231 54.27 27.01 -21.51
C PRO A 231 54.72 25.56 -21.22
#